data_AF-C9RFT8-F1
#
_entry.id   AF-C9RFT8-F1
#
_cell.length_a   1.000
_cell.length_b   1.000
_cell.length_c   1.000
_cell.angle_alpha   90.00
_cell.angle_beta   90.00
_cell.angle_gamma   90.00
#
_symmetry.space_group_name_H-M   'P 1'
#
loop_
_entity.id
_entity.type
_entity.pdbx_description
1 polymer ?
#
loop_
_entity_poly.entity_id
_entity_poly.type
_entity_poly.pdbx_seq_one_letter_code
_entity_poly.pdbx_strand_id
1 'polypeptide(L)'
;MVSQEELLNLIINNGGAVSTREIREVYNIDAGNGLGHISQRLRQLMKKKIISKVKGLNGEVIYFLIDLRYLEKENKRNKRKYSLSNKELKLIEKMFEEGMTLKDIAEKVGISYRWCKELYRRYRIYGQVLLKKDGRPLKGRT
;
A
#
# COMPACT_ATOMS: atom_id res chain seq x y z
N MET A 1 -14.54 2.16 13.99
CA MET A 1 -14.03 3.53 13.84
C MET A 1 -13.45 3.64 12.43
N VAL A 2 -14.00 4.51 11.57
CA VAL A 2 -13.64 4.52 10.13
C VAL A 2 -12.23 5.07 9.91
N SER A 3 -11.43 4.35 9.13
CA SER A 3 -10.06 4.71 8.75
C SER A 3 -10.02 5.65 7.54
N GLN A 4 -8.84 6.24 7.26
CA GLN A 4 -8.66 7.04 6.03
C GLN A 4 -8.73 6.18 4.76
N GLU A 5 -8.27 4.93 4.86
CA GLU A 5 -8.17 3.98 3.75
C GLU A 5 -9.56 3.46 3.35
N GLU A 6 -10.40 3.10 4.32
CA GLU A 6 -11.80 2.73 4.06
C GLU A 6 -12.58 3.85 3.36
N LEU A 7 -12.41 5.11 3.78
CA LEU A 7 -13.08 6.25 3.14
C LEU A 7 -12.57 6.50 1.72
N LEU A 8 -11.27 6.31 1.47
CA LEU A 8 -10.73 6.43 0.12
C LEU A 8 -11.26 5.33 -0.78
N ASN A 9 -11.28 4.08 -0.31
CA ASN A 9 -11.82 2.95 -1.06
C ASN A 9 -13.31 3.14 -1.37
N LEU A 10 -14.09 3.70 -0.44
CA LEU A 10 -15.47 4.08 -0.70
C LEU A 10 -15.59 5.08 -1.86
N ILE A 11 -14.78 6.14 -1.86
CA ILE A 11 -14.78 7.16 -2.92
C ILE A 11 -14.36 6.55 -4.26
N ILE A 12 -13.33 5.70 -4.26
CA ILE A 12 -12.82 5.03 -5.47
C ILE A 12 -13.90 4.10 -6.06
N ASN A 13 -14.54 3.29 -5.23
CA ASN A 13 -15.56 2.35 -5.66
C ASN A 13 -16.84 3.04 -6.17
N ASN A 14 -17.08 4.30 -5.77
CA ASN A 14 -18.14 5.15 -6.31
C ASN A 14 -17.67 6.02 -7.50
N GLY A 15 -16.70 5.53 -8.29
CA GLY A 15 -16.24 6.24 -9.49
C GLY A 15 -15.44 7.51 -9.21
N GLY A 16 -14.89 7.65 -8.00
CA GLY A 16 -14.04 8.78 -7.61
C GLY A 16 -14.77 9.93 -6.93
N ALA A 17 -16.07 9.80 -6.65
CA ALA A 17 -16.86 10.78 -5.89
C ALA A 17 -17.79 10.08 -4.90
N VAL A 18 -18.14 10.75 -3.81
CA VAL A 18 -19.17 10.28 -2.86
C VAL A 18 -19.85 11.46 -2.19
N SER A 19 -21.16 11.38 -2.02
CA SER A 19 -21.96 12.38 -1.33
C SER A 19 -22.07 12.10 0.16
N THR A 20 -22.40 13.12 0.95
CA THR A 20 -22.71 12.94 2.37
C THR A 20 -23.90 12.02 2.62
N ARG A 21 -24.83 11.91 1.66
CA ARG A 21 -25.97 11.01 1.75
C ARG A 21 -25.50 9.56 1.56
N GLU A 22 -24.70 9.29 0.53
CA GLU A 22 -24.15 7.95 0.28
C GLU A 22 -23.26 7.48 1.45
N ILE A 23 -22.45 8.37 2.04
CA ILE A 23 -21.68 8.05 3.25
C ILE A 23 -22.61 7.64 4.41
N ARG A 24 -23.74 8.33 4.59
CA ARG A 24 -24.70 8.00 5.65
C ARG A 24 -25.35 6.64 5.42
N GLU A 25 -25.74 6.36 4.19
CA GLU A 25 -26.32 5.07 3.79
C GLU A 25 -25.32 3.93 4.02
N VAL A 26 -24.06 4.08 3.60
CA VAL A 26 -23.01 3.04 3.75
C VAL A 26 -22.67 2.74 5.21
N TYR A 27 -22.60 3.77 6.06
CA TYR A 27 -22.22 3.62 7.46
C TYR A 27 -23.42 3.57 8.42
N ASN A 28 -24.65 3.44 7.90
CA ASN A 28 -25.90 3.40 8.68
C ASN A 28 -25.99 4.55 9.71
N ILE A 29 -25.80 5.79 9.25
CA ILE A 29 -25.81 6.98 10.11
C ILE A 29 -27.14 7.73 9.96
N ASP A 30 -27.89 7.85 11.06
CA ASP A 30 -29.19 8.51 11.08
C ASP A 30 -29.16 9.97 10.62
N ALA A 31 -30.27 10.38 10.01
CA ALA A 31 -30.54 11.76 9.59
C ALA A 31 -30.73 12.67 10.81
N GLY A 32 -29.64 13.20 11.34
CA GLY A 32 -29.61 14.08 12.51
C GLY A 32 -28.28 14.01 13.25
N ASN A 33 -27.63 12.85 13.18
CA ASN A 33 -26.27 12.68 13.70
C ASN A 33 -25.26 13.31 12.74
N GLY A 34 -24.28 14.02 13.30
CA GLY A 34 -23.13 14.50 12.54
C GLY A 34 -22.25 13.33 12.08
N LEU A 35 -21.49 13.50 10.99
CA LEU A 35 -20.56 12.48 10.49
C LEU A 35 -19.38 12.17 11.46
N GLY A 36 -19.30 12.85 12.61
CA GLY A 36 -18.36 12.55 13.69
C GLY A 36 -16.90 12.39 13.23
N HIS A 37 -16.32 11.23 13.52
CA HIS A 37 -14.95 10.89 13.13
C HIS A 37 -14.74 10.83 11.61
N ILE A 38 -15.77 10.53 10.80
CA ILE A 38 -15.68 10.52 9.34
C ILE A 38 -15.35 11.92 8.82
N SER A 39 -16.00 12.96 9.36
CA SER A 39 -15.67 14.37 9.04
C SER A 39 -14.22 14.73 9.35
N GLN A 40 -13.64 14.15 10.40
CA GLN A 40 -12.23 14.35 10.74
C GLN A 40 -11.31 13.67 9.72
N ARG A 41 -11.63 12.43 9.30
CA ARG A 41 -10.85 11.70 8.29
C ARG A 41 -10.93 12.34 6.92
N LEU A 42 -12.11 12.77 6.48
CA LEU A 42 -12.29 13.53 5.24
C LEU A 42 -11.46 14.83 5.25
N ARG A 43 -11.44 15.55 6.38
CA ARG A 43 -10.55 16.72 6.55
C ARG A 43 -9.06 16.37 6.43
N GLN A 44 -8.62 15.24 6.97
CA GLN A 44 -7.23 14.80 6.84
C GLN A 44 -6.87 14.47 5.39
N LEU A 45 -7.77 13.83 4.64
CA LEU A 45 -7.60 13.54 3.22
C LEU A 45 -7.55 14.82 2.36
N MET A 46 -8.39 15.82 2.68
CA MET A 46 -8.34 17.14 2.04
C MET A 46 -7.03 17.87 2.34
N LYS A 47 -6.54 17.86 3.58
CA LYS A 47 -5.23 18.45 3.94
C LYS A 47 -4.07 17.84 3.15
N LYS A 48 -4.16 16.53 2.85
CA LYS A 48 -3.19 15.81 2.02
C LYS A 48 -3.34 16.09 0.52
N LYS A 49 -4.33 16.90 0.11
CA LYS A 49 -4.68 17.19 -1.28
C LYS A 49 -5.01 15.94 -2.09
N ILE A 50 -5.57 14.91 -1.45
CA ILE A 50 -6.00 13.68 -2.14
C ILE A 50 -7.43 13.83 -2.65
N ILE A 51 -8.29 14.44 -1.82
CA ILE A 51 -9.70 14.70 -2.14
C ILE A 51 -10.01 16.18 -1.97
N SER A 52 -11.06 16.64 -2.64
CA SER A 52 -11.69 17.94 -2.41
C SER A 52 -13.18 17.76 -2.13
N LYS A 53 -13.89 18.86 -1.87
CA LYS A 53 -15.34 18.87 -1.68
C LYS A 53 -16.00 20.06 -2.36
N VAL A 54 -17.24 19.86 -2.79
CA VAL A 54 -18.16 20.92 -3.23
C VAL A 54 -19.45 20.84 -2.42
N LYS A 55 -20.06 21.99 -2.17
CA LYS A 55 -21.36 22.09 -1.47
C LYS A 55 -22.44 22.34 -2.52
N GLY A 56 -23.44 21.46 -2.58
CA GLY A 56 -24.60 21.57 -3.45
C GLY A 56 -25.69 22.48 -2.90
N LEU A 57 -26.73 22.68 -3.70
CA LEU A 57 -27.83 23.63 -3.45
C LEU A 57 -28.64 23.31 -2.16
N ASN A 58 -28.66 22.06 -1.71
CA ASN A 58 -29.42 21.63 -0.53
C ASN A 58 -28.54 21.36 0.71
N GLY A 59 -27.34 21.92 0.75
CA GLY A 59 -26.39 21.68 1.84
C GLY A 59 -25.71 20.32 1.80
N GLU A 60 -26.05 19.47 0.82
CA GLU A 60 -25.33 18.25 0.52
C GLU A 60 -23.89 18.57 0.12
N VAL A 61 -22.94 17.77 0.61
CA VAL A 61 -21.53 17.91 0.28
C VAL A 61 -21.10 16.69 -0.52
N ILE A 62 -20.47 16.93 -1.67
CA ILE A 62 -19.88 15.89 -2.50
C ILE A 62 -18.36 15.96 -2.33
N TYR A 63 -17.75 14.83 -1.97
CA TYR A 63 -16.31 14.65 -1.89
C TYR A 63 -15.83 13.94 -3.15
N PHE A 64 -14.70 14.35 -3.72
CA PHE A 64 -14.17 13.74 -4.94
C PHE A 64 -12.65 13.72 -4.96
N LEU A 65 -12.08 12.75 -5.67
CA LEU A 65 -10.63 12.61 -5.85
C LEU A 65 -10.07 13.77 -6.67
N ILE A 66 -8.91 14.28 -6.26
CA ILE A 66 -8.17 15.32 -7.01
C ILE A 66 -6.73 14.93 -7.35
N ASP A 67 -6.15 13.93 -6.67
CA ASP A 67 -4.80 13.43 -6.98
C ASP A 67 -4.82 11.97 -7.42
N LEU A 68 -4.92 11.75 -8.73
CA LEU A 68 -4.83 10.41 -9.33
C LEU A 68 -3.46 9.75 -9.12
N ARG A 69 -2.40 10.52 -8.83
CA ARG A 69 -1.07 9.95 -8.50
C ARG A 69 -1.10 9.21 -7.18
N TYR A 70 -2.10 9.45 -6.32
CA TYR A 70 -2.34 8.62 -5.13
C TYR A 70 -2.64 7.17 -5.54
N LEU A 71 -3.53 6.98 -6.52
CA LEU A 71 -3.89 5.66 -7.07
C LEU A 71 -2.65 4.97 -7.66
N GLU A 72 -1.82 5.72 -8.38
CA GLU A 72 -0.57 5.18 -8.92
C GLU A 72 0.44 4.81 -7.82
N LYS A 73 0.57 5.63 -6.77
CA LYS A 73 1.50 5.39 -5.67
C LYS A 73 1.14 4.14 -4.88
N GLU A 74 -0.15 3.85 -4.71
CA GLU A 74 -0.60 2.64 -4.03
C GLU A 74 -0.27 1.39 -4.85
N ASN A 75 -0.59 1.41 -6.15
CA ASN A 75 -0.20 0.38 -7.10
C ASN A 75 1.32 0.15 -7.13
N LYS A 76 2.12 1.22 -7.08
CA LYS A 76 3.59 1.16 -7.02
C LYS A 76 4.11 0.67 -5.66
N ARG A 77 3.50 1.05 -4.53
CA ARG A 77 3.91 0.60 -3.18
C ARG A 77 3.71 -0.89 -2.99
N ASN A 78 2.61 -1.44 -3.51
CA ASN A 78 2.32 -2.87 -3.42
C ASN A 78 3.25 -3.69 -4.33
N LYS A 79 3.61 -3.20 -5.52
CA LYS A 79 4.59 -3.86 -6.40
C LYS A 79 6.05 -3.78 -5.91
N ARG A 80 6.49 -2.62 -5.40
CA ARG A 80 7.93 -2.38 -5.17
C ARG A 80 8.50 -2.96 -3.88
N LYS A 81 7.67 -3.35 -2.91
CA LYS A 81 8.22 -3.65 -1.59
C LYS A 81 8.76 -5.08 -1.45
N TYR A 82 8.29 -6.05 -2.26
CA TYR A 82 8.62 -7.47 -2.05
C TYR A 82 8.63 -8.41 -3.28
N SER A 83 8.36 -7.98 -4.51
CA SER A 83 8.27 -8.94 -5.63
C SER A 83 9.61 -9.12 -6.36
N LEU A 84 10.53 -9.92 -5.80
CA LEU A 84 11.54 -10.57 -6.65
C LEU A 84 10.83 -11.64 -7.47
N SER A 85 11.05 -11.61 -8.78
CA SER A 85 10.68 -12.70 -9.67
C SER A 85 11.55 -13.94 -9.42
N ASN A 86 11.06 -15.11 -9.83
CA ASN A 86 11.85 -16.34 -9.78
C ASN A 86 13.17 -16.24 -10.56
N LYS A 87 13.23 -15.39 -11.60
CA LYS A 87 14.47 -15.14 -12.36
C LYS A 87 15.49 -14.38 -11.51
N GLU A 88 15.05 -13.34 -10.79
CA GLU A 88 15.93 -12.56 -9.92
C GLU A 88 16.39 -13.37 -8.71
N LEU A 89 15.55 -14.27 -8.17
CA LEU A 89 15.95 -15.19 -7.10
C LEU A 89 17.08 -16.13 -7.54
N LYS A 90 16.94 -16.78 -8.70
CA LYS A 90 17.99 -17.64 -9.26
C LYS A 90 19.28 -16.88 -9.56
N LEU A 91 19.16 -15.63 -10.00
CA LEU A 91 20.31 -14.76 -10.22
C LEU A 91 21.04 -14.46 -8.91
N ILE A 92 20.31 -14.14 -7.84
CA ILE A 92 20.87 -13.90 -6.50
C ILE A 92 21.56 -15.15 -5.97
N GLU A 93 20.95 -16.34 -6.12
CA GLU A 93 21.54 -17.62 -5.72
C GLU A 93 22.89 -17.84 -6.41
N LYS A 94 22.94 -17.67 -7.74
CA LYS A 94 24.18 -17.79 -8.51
C LYS A 94 25.25 -16.80 -8.04
N MET A 95 24.88 -15.56 -7.71
CA MET A 95 25.83 -14.58 -7.18
C MET A 95 26.34 -14.95 -5.79
N PHE A 96 25.54 -15.62 -4.96
CA PHE A 96 26.01 -16.18 -3.69
C PHE A 96 27.01 -17.32 -3.91
N GLU A 97 26.76 -18.21 -4.88
CA GLU A 97 27.68 -19.28 -5.28
C GLU A 97 29.00 -18.74 -5.84
N GLU A 98 28.93 -17.67 -6.64
CA GLU A 98 30.08 -16.95 -7.20
C GLU A 98 30.86 -16.15 -6.14
N GLY A 99 30.38 -16.10 -4.88
CA GLY A 99 31.06 -15.43 -3.77
C GLY A 99 31.02 -13.91 -3.82
N MET A 100 30.09 -13.30 -4.56
CA MET A 100 29.93 -11.85 -4.62
C MET A 100 29.57 -11.27 -3.23
N THR A 101 30.00 -10.04 -2.97
CA THR A 101 29.64 -9.39 -1.70
C THR A 101 28.15 -9.07 -1.65
N LEU A 102 27.55 -9.19 -0.46
CA LEU A 102 26.14 -8.86 -0.25
C LEU A 102 25.78 -7.42 -0.62
N LYS A 103 26.76 -6.50 -0.58
CA LYS A 103 26.59 -5.11 -0.98
C LYS A 103 26.45 -5.00 -2.50
N ASP A 104 27.34 -5.65 -3.24
CA ASP A 104 27.33 -5.61 -4.71
C ASP A 104 26.08 -6.30 -5.27
N ILE A 105 25.66 -7.42 -4.66
CA ILE A 105 24.42 -8.11 -5.03
C ILE A 105 23.21 -7.21 -4.79
N ALA A 106 23.17 -6.54 -3.62
CA ALA A 106 22.08 -5.64 -3.28
C ALA A 106 21.97 -4.47 -4.28
N GLU A 107 23.09 -3.88 -4.66
CA GLU A 107 23.15 -2.80 -5.65
C GLU A 107 22.76 -3.28 -7.05
N LYS A 108 23.32 -4.41 -7.50
CA LYS A 108 23.07 -4.98 -8.83
C LYS A 108 21.63 -5.40 -9.06
N VAL A 109 20.96 -5.89 -8.01
CA VAL A 109 19.56 -6.33 -8.09
C VAL A 109 18.58 -5.20 -7.69
N GLY A 110 19.08 -4.07 -7.19
CA GLY A 110 18.25 -2.93 -6.80
C GLY A 110 17.45 -3.16 -5.51
N ILE A 111 18.04 -3.88 -4.56
CA ILE A 111 17.41 -4.25 -3.29
C ILE A 111 18.17 -3.70 -2.09
N SER A 112 17.52 -3.61 -0.92
CA SER A 112 18.21 -3.16 0.28
C SER A 112 19.23 -4.22 0.78
N TYR A 113 20.39 -3.77 1.26
CA TYR A 113 21.41 -4.63 1.87
C TYR A 113 20.84 -5.54 2.98
N ARG A 114 19.99 -4.98 3.84
CA ARG A 114 19.32 -5.75 4.91
C ARG A 114 18.50 -6.91 4.34
N TRP A 115 17.86 -6.70 3.20
CA TRP A 115 17.10 -7.74 2.53
C TRP A 115 18.00 -8.80 1.92
N CYS A 116 19.04 -8.40 1.19
CA CYS A 116 20.06 -9.31 0.65
C CYS A 116 20.69 -10.18 1.75
N LYS A 117 20.98 -9.60 2.92
CA LYS A 117 21.50 -10.32 4.09
C LYS A 117 20.55 -11.38 4.62
N GLU A 118 19.24 -11.11 4.67
CA GLU A 118 18.26 -12.12 5.08
C GLU A 118 18.14 -13.25 4.05
N LEU A 119 18.16 -12.92 2.75
CA LEU A 119 18.17 -13.93 1.68
C LEU A 119 19.41 -14.82 1.77
N TYR A 120 20.59 -14.24 2.00
CA TYR A 120 21.83 -15.00 2.16
C TYR A 120 21.81 -15.92 3.39
N ARG A 121 21.28 -15.44 4.53
CA ARG A 121 21.12 -16.28 5.73
C ARG A 121 20.27 -17.52 5.43
N ARG A 122 19.23 -17.38 4.62
CA ARG A 122 18.37 -18.49 4.20
C ARG A 122 19.05 -19.40 3.21
N TYR A 123 19.71 -18.84 2.21
CA TYR A 123 20.50 -19.61 1.26
C TYR A 123 21.49 -20.54 1.98
N ARG A 124 22.18 -20.04 3.01
CA ARG A 124 23.08 -20.85 3.85
C ARG A 124 22.42 -22.00 4.62
N ILE A 125 21.13 -21.92 4.94
CA ILE A 125 20.41 -22.93 5.71
C ILE A 125 19.75 -23.96 4.78
N TYR A 126 19.15 -23.51 3.68
CA TYR A 126 18.29 -24.32 2.83
C TYR A 126 18.91 -24.67 1.47
N GLY A 127 20.05 -24.08 1.11
CA GLY A 127 20.66 -24.19 -0.23
C GLY A 127 19.91 -23.43 -1.33
N GLN A 128 18.82 -22.75 -1.00
CA GLN A 128 17.99 -21.98 -1.92
C GLN A 128 17.29 -20.82 -1.21
N VAL A 129 16.93 -19.79 -1.97
CA VAL A 129 16.25 -18.59 -1.49
C VAL A 129 14.73 -18.82 -1.52
N LEU A 130 14.10 -18.77 -0.33
CA LEU A 130 12.68 -19.03 -0.17
C LEU A 130 11.92 -17.78 0.33
N LEU A 131 10.82 -17.46 -0.34
CA LEU A 131 9.90 -16.37 0.01
C LEU A 131 8.54 -16.92 0.47
N LYS A 132 7.79 -16.12 1.24
CA LYS A 132 6.37 -16.30 1.55
C LYS A 132 5.49 -15.91 0.36
N LYS A 133 4.19 -16.26 0.42
CA LYS A 133 3.19 -15.81 -0.56
C LYS A 133 3.10 -14.29 -0.72
N ASP A 134 3.46 -13.51 0.29
CA ASP A 134 3.49 -12.04 0.27
C ASP A 134 4.85 -11.45 -0.22
N GLY A 135 5.75 -12.30 -0.74
CA GLY A 135 7.07 -11.92 -1.26
C GLY A 135 8.11 -11.64 -0.18
N ARG A 136 7.75 -11.73 1.11
CA ARG A 136 8.70 -11.53 2.21
C ARG A 136 9.54 -12.78 2.43
N PRO A 137 10.79 -12.66 2.93
CA PRO A 137 11.53 -13.83 3.37
C PRO A 137 10.71 -14.58 4.43
N LEU A 138 10.73 -15.91 4.39
CA LEU A 138 10.17 -16.72 5.47
C LEU A 138 10.79 -16.23 6.80
N LYS A 139 10.02 -16.25 7.89
CA LYS A 139 10.56 -15.90 9.22
C LYS A 139 11.22 -17.13 9.80
N GLY A 140 12.46 -17.01 10.28
CA GLY A 140 13.20 -18.18 10.77
C GLY A 140 12.57 -18.61 12.08
N ARG A 141 12.40 -19.91 12.30
CA ARG A 141 12.64 -20.42 13.64
C ARG A 141 14.16 -20.42 13.78
N THR A 142 14.68 -19.44 14.52
CA THR A 142 15.96 -19.61 15.22
C THR A 142 15.83 -20.75 16.19
#